data_AF-A0A9W9QK28-F1
#
_entry.id   AF-A0A9W9QK28-F1
#
_cell.length_a   1.000
_cell.length_b   1.000
_cell.length_c   1.000
_cell.angle_alpha   90.00
_cell.angle_beta   90.00
_cell.angle_gamma   90.00
#
_symmetry.space_group_name_H-M   'P 1'
#
loop_
_entity.id
_entity.type
_entity.pdbx_description
1 polymer ?
#
loop_
_entity_poly.entity_id
_entity_poly.type
_entity_poly.pdbx_seq_one_letter_code
_entity_poly.pdbx_strand_id
1 'polypeptide(L)'
;MPSPTLPPSSLPLPGTAPLETPPSVARPTVESDLLPLPSLDQSFSTSEEGIIAINTFARSHGRARSAKVQSDEAPEPKQRSTSHVPLDRCTFGMVLRLQESEWVMSVKIPYHDHPPCPASGSPIHRALELAKIRDEVEKKLREGITASRIIAEIHEQSPESCLGVHDIYNVRGKMKMKMKTVVGES
;
A
#
# COMPACT_ATOMS: atom_id res chain seq x y z
N MET A 1 63.49 -4.27 17.79
CA MET A 1 62.86 -3.77 16.55
C MET A 1 62.22 -2.43 16.85
N PRO A 2 62.62 -1.33 16.19
CA PRO A 2 62.14 0.00 16.51
C PRO A 2 60.71 0.22 15.97
N SER A 3 59.83 0.72 16.82
CA SER A 3 58.46 1.12 16.49
C SER A 3 58.43 2.39 15.62
N PRO A 4 57.59 2.47 14.58
CA PRO A 4 57.46 3.69 13.79
C PRO A 4 56.59 4.74 14.52
N THR A 5 57.22 5.89 14.79
CA THR A 5 56.57 7.13 15.24
C THR A 5 55.74 7.71 14.10
N LEU A 6 54.42 7.81 14.29
CA LEU A 6 53.54 8.54 13.38
C LEU A 6 53.59 10.06 13.67
N PRO A 7 53.54 10.92 12.63
CA PRO A 7 53.49 12.36 12.80
C PRO A 7 52.09 12.84 13.25
N PRO A 8 52.01 14.00 13.93
CA PRO A 8 50.74 14.59 14.34
C PRO A 8 49.98 15.16 13.13
N SER A 9 48.77 14.64 12.88
CA SER A 9 47.80 15.21 11.94
C SER A 9 47.21 16.50 12.50
N SER A 10 47.66 17.64 11.97
CA SER A 10 47.02 18.93 12.18
C SER A 10 45.70 18.98 11.41
N LEU A 11 44.57 18.95 12.13
CA LEU A 11 43.25 19.17 11.57
C LEU A 11 43.02 20.68 11.35
N PRO A 12 42.59 21.12 10.16
CA PRO A 12 42.18 22.51 9.95
C PRO A 12 40.86 22.80 10.68
N LEU A 13 40.80 23.93 11.39
CA LEU A 13 39.57 24.43 12.01
C LEU A 13 38.52 24.76 10.92
N PRO A 14 37.25 24.41 11.12
CA PRO A 14 36.17 24.81 10.22
C PRO A 14 35.94 26.33 10.33
N GLY A 15 36.06 27.01 9.20
CA GLY A 15 35.75 28.42 9.05
C GLY A 15 34.27 28.69 9.34
N THR A 16 34.02 29.68 10.19
CA THR A 16 32.70 30.21 10.51
C THR A 16 32.10 30.82 9.25
N ALA A 17 31.15 30.13 8.62
CA ALA A 17 30.40 30.64 7.48
C ALA A 17 29.45 31.77 7.90
N PRO A 18 29.15 32.74 7.01
CA PRO A 18 28.19 33.81 7.27
C PRO A 18 26.81 33.24 7.54
N LEU A 19 26.13 33.82 8.53
CA LEU A 19 24.74 33.53 8.87
C LEU A 19 23.84 33.99 7.70
N GLU A 20 23.64 33.13 6.71
CA GLU A 20 22.64 33.37 5.67
C GLU A 20 21.25 33.28 6.29
N THR A 21 20.51 34.38 6.16
CA THR A 21 19.10 34.48 6.49
C THR A 21 18.35 33.35 5.79
N PRO A 22 17.61 32.50 6.52
CA PRO A 22 16.90 31.39 5.88
C PRO A 22 15.95 31.97 4.83
N PRO A 23 15.96 31.45 3.59
CA PRO A 23 14.97 31.86 2.60
C PRO A 23 13.59 31.60 3.19
N SER A 24 12.75 32.63 3.20
CA SER A 24 11.34 32.51 3.54
C SER A 24 10.74 31.44 2.63
N VAL A 25 10.62 30.21 3.14
CA VAL A 25 10.01 29.10 2.43
C VAL A 25 8.55 29.48 2.30
N ALA A 26 8.21 30.04 1.15
CA ALA A 26 6.83 30.24 0.75
C ALA A 26 6.12 28.90 0.97
N ARG A 27 5.20 28.90 1.94
CA ARG A 27 4.42 27.73 2.29
C ARG A 27 3.77 27.26 0.99
N PRO A 28 4.08 26.06 0.47
CA PRO A 28 3.48 25.60 -0.77
C PRO A 28 1.98 25.65 -0.57
N THR A 29 1.31 26.48 -1.37
CA THR A 29 -0.14 26.44 -1.50
C THR A 29 -0.45 25.05 -1.99
N VAL A 30 -0.83 24.17 -1.07
CA VAL A 30 -1.35 22.85 -1.39
C VAL A 30 -2.66 23.14 -2.10
N GLU A 31 -2.61 23.25 -3.44
CA GLU A 31 -3.80 23.03 -4.25
C GLU A 31 -4.38 21.72 -3.74
N SER A 32 -5.49 21.84 -3.03
CA SER A 32 -6.17 20.69 -2.49
C SER A 32 -6.72 19.98 -3.71
N ASP A 33 -5.99 18.97 -4.18
CA ASP A 33 -6.36 18.08 -5.27
C ASP A 33 -7.75 17.55 -5.01
N LEU A 34 -8.76 18.24 -5.52
CA LEU A 34 -10.14 17.80 -5.49
C LEU A 34 -10.20 16.60 -6.43
N LEU A 35 -10.17 15.42 -5.84
CA LEU A 35 -10.39 14.19 -6.57
C LEU A 35 -11.73 14.31 -7.32
N PRO A 36 -11.80 13.88 -8.60
CA PRO A 36 -13.06 13.80 -9.29
C PRO A 36 -13.98 12.92 -8.45
N LEU A 37 -15.15 13.44 -8.08
CA LEU A 37 -16.13 12.65 -7.34
C LEU A 37 -16.49 11.43 -8.20
N PRO A 38 -16.56 10.23 -7.62
CA PRO A 38 -17.11 9.09 -8.33
C PRO A 38 -18.53 9.46 -8.78
N SER A 39 -18.99 8.93 -9.91
CA SER A 39 -20.37 9.09 -10.33
C SER A 39 -21.29 8.61 -9.20
N LEU A 40 -21.95 9.55 -8.53
CA LEU A 40 -22.78 9.30 -7.36
C LEU A 40 -24.10 8.61 -7.74
N ASP A 41 -24.44 8.61 -9.03
CA ASP A 41 -25.65 8.00 -9.58
C ASP A 41 -25.46 6.51 -9.95
N GLN A 42 -24.39 5.86 -9.47
CA GLN A 42 -24.19 4.43 -9.69
C GLN A 42 -24.94 3.62 -8.64
N SER A 43 -25.88 2.82 -9.11
CA SER A 43 -26.51 1.74 -8.35
C SER A 43 -26.00 0.37 -8.84
N PHE A 44 -25.94 -0.59 -7.92
CA PHE A 44 -25.45 -1.95 -8.19
C PHE A 44 -26.48 -2.99 -7.77
N SER A 45 -26.56 -4.08 -8.53
CA SER A 45 -27.51 -5.16 -8.26
C SER A 45 -27.09 -6.02 -7.06
N THR A 46 -25.78 -6.05 -6.77
CA THR A 46 -25.18 -6.82 -5.67
C THR A 46 -24.18 -6.00 -4.87
N SER A 47 -23.95 -6.39 -3.61
CA SER A 47 -22.94 -5.77 -2.75
C SER A 47 -21.54 -5.95 -3.31
N GLU A 48 -21.26 -7.10 -3.91
CA GLU A 48 -19.99 -7.49 -4.49
C GLU A 48 -19.60 -6.57 -5.63
N GLU A 49 -20.54 -6.29 -6.54
CA GLU A 49 -20.35 -5.32 -7.62
C GLU A 49 -20.03 -3.92 -7.09
N GLY A 50 -20.79 -3.44 -6.10
CA GLY A 50 -20.53 -2.13 -5.50
C GLY A 50 -19.18 -2.06 -4.79
N ILE A 51 -18.76 -3.12 -4.10
CA ILE A 51 -17.43 -3.21 -3.49
C ILE A 51 -16.33 -3.20 -4.57
N ILE A 52 -16.53 -3.91 -5.68
CA ILE A 52 -15.60 -3.90 -6.82
C ILE A 52 -15.49 -2.50 -7.41
N ALA A 53 -16.61 -1.80 -7.59
CA ALA A 53 -16.63 -0.43 -8.11
C ALA A 53 -15.90 0.54 -7.18
N ILE A 54 -16.20 0.52 -5.86
CA ILE A 54 -15.51 1.33 -4.86
C ILE A 54 -14.00 1.07 -4.89
N ASN A 55 -13.60 -0.20 -4.91
CA ASN A 55 -12.19 -0.56 -4.94
C ASN A 55 -11.52 -0.12 -6.26
N THR A 56 -12.20 -0.24 -7.39
CA THR A 56 -11.71 0.21 -8.70
C THR A 56 -11.49 1.72 -8.72
N PHE A 57 -12.45 2.48 -8.23
CA PHE A 57 -12.33 3.93 -8.09
C PHE A 57 -11.23 4.33 -7.10
N ALA A 58 -11.15 3.70 -5.93
CA ALA A 58 -10.12 4.02 -4.94
C ALA A 58 -8.71 3.69 -5.45
N ARG A 59 -8.57 2.62 -6.25
CA ARG A 59 -7.31 2.21 -6.88
C ARG A 59 -6.76 3.25 -7.84
N SER A 60 -7.59 3.83 -8.72
CA SER A 60 -7.13 4.83 -9.70
C SER A 60 -6.61 6.10 -9.05
N HIS A 61 -6.95 6.34 -7.79
CA HIS A 61 -6.53 7.51 -7.02
C HIS A 61 -5.46 7.20 -5.97
N GLY A 62 -4.90 5.98 -5.96
CA GLY A 62 -3.80 5.60 -5.06
C GLY A 62 -4.21 5.39 -3.61
N ARG A 63 -5.46 4.99 -3.35
CA ARG A 63 -6.01 4.95 -1.98
C ARG A 63 -6.61 3.59 -1.66
N ALA A 64 -6.26 3.04 -0.49
CA ALA A 64 -6.83 1.81 0.01
C ALA A 64 -8.03 2.11 0.90
N ARG A 65 -9.17 1.45 0.66
CA ARG A 65 -10.34 1.49 1.54
C ARG A 65 -10.64 0.10 2.07
N SER A 66 -11.01 0.05 3.35
CA SER A 66 -11.80 -1.06 3.88
C SER A 66 -13.26 -0.75 3.56
N ALA A 67 -13.89 -1.55 2.70
CA ALA A 67 -15.34 -1.47 2.51
C ALA A 67 -16.01 -2.10 3.74
N LYS A 68 -16.89 -1.35 4.40
CA LYS A 68 -17.83 -1.91 5.40
C LYS A 68 -19.20 -1.94 4.74
N VAL A 69 -19.77 -3.14 4.64
CA VAL A 69 -21.19 -3.29 4.35
C VAL A 69 -21.93 -3.01 5.66
N GLN A 70 -22.66 -1.91 5.72
CA GLN A 70 -23.61 -1.66 6.80
C GLN A 70 -24.98 -2.12 6.31
N SER A 71 -25.42 -3.28 6.77
CA SER A 71 -26.81 -3.69 6.74
C SER A 71 -27.45 -3.28 8.06
N ASP A 72 -28.65 -2.69 8.03
CA ASP A 72 -29.37 -2.19 9.20
C ASP A 72 -29.79 -3.30 10.20
N GLU A 73 -29.55 -4.58 9.87
CA GLU A 73 -30.09 -5.74 10.59
C GLU A 73 -29.04 -6.80 11.01
N ALA A 74 -27.74 -6.52 10.93
CA ALA A 74 -26.70 -7.51 11.24
C ALA A 74 -25.92 -7.23 12.54
N PRO A 75 -25.67 -8.25 13.39
CA PRO A 75 -24.83 -8.10 14.58
C PRO A 75 -23.41 -7.68 14.20
N GLU A 76 -22.82 -6.76 14.99
CA GLU A 76 -21.51 -6.16 14.73
C GLU A 76 -20.45 -7.21 14.33
N PRO A 77 -19.88 -7.14 13.10
CA PRO A 77 -18.81 -8.04 12.73
C PRO A 77 -17.57 -7.75 13.58
N LYS A 78 -17.08 -8.79 14.29
CA LYS A 78 -15.86 -8.74 15.11
C LYS A 78 -14.72 -8.11 14.31
N GLN A 79 -14.32 -6.93 14.78
CA GLN A 79 -13.26 -6.12 14.24
C GLN A 79 -11.95 -6.92 14.21
N ARG A 80 -11.57 -7.46 13.05
CA ARG A 80 -10.20 -7.95 12.84
C ARG A 80 -9.29 -6.73 12.75
N SER A 81 -8.74 -6.34 13.89
CA SER A 81 -7.70 -5.32 13.98
C SER A 81 -6.46 -5.82 13.23
N THR A 82 -6.31 -5.41 11.97
CA THR A 82 -5.06 -5.62 11.23
C THR A 82 -4.08 -4.54 11.66
N SER A 83 -3.08 -4.92 12.43
CA SER A 83 -2.02 -4.08 12.99
C SER A 83 -0.98 -3.63 11.95
N HIS A 84 -1.45 -3.03 10.86
CA HIS A 84 -0.59 -2.14 10.07
C HIS A 84 -0.86 -0.73 10.57
N VAL A 85 0.21 0.02 10.81
CA VAL A 85 0.20 1.44 11.18
C VAL A 85 -0.97 2.13 10.47
N PRO A 86 -1.95 2.70 11.19
CA PRO A 86 -3.11 3.23 10.52
C PRO A 86 -2.65 4.32 9.56
N LEU A 87 -3.30 4.42 8.40
CA LEU A 87 -3.47 5.70 7.72
C LEU A 87 -4.28 6.59 8.68
N ASP A 88 -3.65 6.99 9.79
CA ASP A 88 -4.29 7.53 10.98
C ASP A 88 -4.95 8.84 10.57
N ARG A 89 -6.28 8.76 10.47
CA ARG A 89 -7.26 9.84 10.29
C ARG A 89 -7.59 10.29 8.87
N CYS A 90 -7.36 9.47 7.84
CA CYS A 90 -7.97 9.74 6.54
C CYS A 90 -9.48 10.02 6.68
N THR A 91 -9.88 11.28 6.52
CA THR A 91 -11.29 11.70 6.70
C THR A 91 -12.17 11.22 5.55
N PHE A 92 -11.58 10.92 4.40
CA PHE A 92 -12.28 10.45 3.21
C PHE A 92 -13.11 9.19 3.50
N GLY A 93 -14.42 9.28 3.27
CA GLY A 93 -15.39 8.22 3.56
C GLY A 93 -16.26 7.90 2.34
N MET A 94 -16.38 6.63 1.96
CA MET A 94 -17.30 6.13 0.94
C MET A 94 -18.08 4.99 1.55
N VAL A 95 -19.38 4.98 1.29
CA VAL A 95 -20.31 4.03 1.88
C VAL A 95 -21.19 3.47 0.78
N LEU A 96 -21.32 2.15 0.76
CA LEU A 96 -22.31 1.45 -0.04
C LEU A 96 -23.54 1.20 0.84
N ARG A 97 -24.72 1.63 0.40
CA ARG A 97 -25.98 1.47 1.14
C ARG A 97 -27.00 0.76 0.26
N LEU A 98 -27.77 -0.17 0.83
CA LEU A 98 -28.90 -0.76 0.13
C LEU A 98 -30.09 0.22 0.20
N GLN A 99 -30.63 0.63 -0.94
CA GLN A 99 -31.83 1.47 -1.10
C GLN A 99 -32.74 0.83 -2.13
N GLU A 100 -34.00 0.57 -1.79
CA GLU A 100 -35.03 0.09 -2.74
C GLU A 100 -34.62 -1.16 -3.56
N SER A 101 -33.82 -2.05 -2.96
CA SER A 101 -33.23 -3.26 -3.59
C SER A 101 -31.97 -3.02 -4.44
N GLU A 102 -31.47 -1.80 -4.50
CA GLU A 102 -30.22 -1.48 -5.19
C GLU A 102 -29.14 -0.98 -4.22
N TRP A 103 -27.89 -1.35 -4.46
CA TRP A 103 -26.77 -0.85 -3.68
C TRP A 103 -26.31 0.49 -4.26
N VAL A 104 -26.54 1.58 -3.53
CA VAL A 104 -26.16 2.94 -3.91
C VAL A 104 -24.86 3.33 -3.24
N MET A 105 -23.92 3.84 -4.03
CA MET A 105 -22.63 4.35 -3.54
C MET A 105 -22.72 5.84 -3.21
N SER A 106 -22.29 6.21 -2.00
CA SER A 106 -22.26 7.60 -1.56
C SER A 106 -20.87 7.98 -1.03
N VAL A 107 -20.47 9.23 -1.25
CA VAL A 107 -19.26 9.81 -0.64
C VAL A 107 -19.70 10.56 0.62
N LYS A 108 -19.25 10.10 1.78
CA LYS A 108 -19.53 10.75 3.08
C LYS A 108 -18.69 12.01 3.27
N ILE A 109 -17.40 11.91 2.94
CA ILE A 109 -16.42 13.00 3.05
C ILE A 109 -15.54 12.89 1.80
N PRO A 110 -15.50 13.91 0.92
CA PRO A 110 -14.74 13.86 -0.34
C PRO A 110 -13.28 14.34 -0.19
N TYR A 111 -12.89 14.78 1.00
CA TYR A 111 -11.58 15.35 1.27
C TYR A 111 -10.63 14.36 1.96
N HIS A 112 -9.34 14.55 1.71
CA HIS A 112 -8.24 13.86 2.38
C HIS A 112 -7.34 14.85 3.10
N ASP A 113 -7.01 14.56 4.34
CA ASP A 113 -6.07 15.30 5.17
C ASP A 113 -4.62 14.82 5.00
N HIS A 114 -4.33 14.03 3.96
CA HIS A 114 -3.01 13.51 3.67
C HIS A 114 -2.77 13.30 2.15
N PRO A 115 -1.50 13.37 1.69
CA PRO A 115 -1.16 13.08 0.30
C PRO A 115 -1.47 11.61 -0.06
N PRO A 116 -1.61 11.29 -1.36
CA PRO A 116 -1.79 9.91 -1.82
C PRO A 116 -0.71 8.97 -1.28
N CYS A 117 -1.10 7.74 -0.94
CA CYS A 117 -0.14 6.74 -0.50
C CYS A 117 0.71 6.30 -1.72
N PRO A 118 2.04 6.20 -1.62
CA PRO A 118 2.85 5.63 -2.70
C PRO A 118 2.37 4.20 -3.00
N ALA A 119 2.48 3.77 -4.25
CA ALA A 119 2.02 2.44 -4.66
C ALA A 119 2.63 1.31 -3.81
N SER A 120 3.88 1.45 -3.37
CA SER A 120 4.59 0.51 -2.48
C SER A 120 4.02 0.43 -1.07
N GLY A 121 3.34 1.48 -0.60
CA GLY A 121 2.65 1.51 0.67
C GLY A 121 1.23 0.93 0.62
N SER A 122 0.65 0.79 -0.58
CA SER A 122 -0.73 0.33 -0.80
C SER A 122 -0.80 -1.20 -0.88
N PRO A 123 -1.38 -1.91 0.12
CA PRO A 123 -1.51 -3.37 0.06
C PRO A 123 -2.33 -3.85 -1.13
N ILE A 124 -3.28 -3.03 -1.60
CA ILE A 124 -4.12 -3.35 -2.75
C ILE A 124 -3.30 -3.33 -4.03
N HIS A 125 -2.49 -2.29 -4.25
CA HIS A 125 -1.63 -2.20 -5.44
C HIS A 125 -0.63 -3.35 -5.48
N ARG A 126 0.04 -3.62 -4.35
CA ARG A 126 0.94 -4.76 -4.21
C ARG A 126 0.26 -6.10 -4.48
N ALA A 127 -0.93 -6.31 -3.93
CA ALA A 127 -1.68 -7.56 -4.17
C ALA A 127 -2.06 -7.74 -5.64
N LEU A 128 -2.44 -6.68 -6.35
CA LEU A 128 -2.78 -6.73 -7.77
C LEU A 128 -1.57 -7.01 -8.65
N GLU A 129 -0.47 -6.30 -8.39
CA GLU A 129 0.77 -6.52 -9.12
C GLU A 129 1.28 -7.94 -8.90
N LEU A 130 1.29 -8.41 -7.64
CA LEU A 130 1.65 -9.76 -7.29
C LEU A 130 0.75 -10.80 -7.97
N ALA A 131 -0.55 -10.53 -8.12
CA ALA A 131 -1.46 -11.44 -8.80
C ALA A 131 -1.10 -11.65 -10.29
N LYS A 132 -0.54 -10.64 -10.96
CA LYS A 132 -0.10 -10.73 -12.37
C LYS A 132 1.12 -11.62 -12.55
N ILE A 133 2.08 -11.54 -11.63
CA ILE A 133 3.35 -12.27 -11.72
C ILE A 133 3.41 -13.51 -10.80
N ARG A 134 2.28 -13.90 -10.22
CA ARG A 134 2.21 -14.88 -9.14
C ARG A 134 2.81 -16.22 -9.54
N ASP A 135 2.43 -16.73 -10.71
CA ASP A 135 2.85 -18.06 -11.16
C ASP A 135 4.35 -18.12 -11.42
N GLU A 136 4.94 -17.04 -11.91
CA GLU A 136 6.39 -16.90 -12.08
C GLU A 136 7.10 -16.90 -10.72
N VAL A 137 6.60 -16.13 -9.75
CA VAL A 137 7.13 -16.12 -8.38
C VAL A 137 7.05 -17.51 -7.75
N GLU A 138 5.91 -18.20 -7.86
CA GLU A 138 5.74 -19.56 -7.34
C GLU A 138 6.66 -20.57 -8.05
N LYS A 139 6.91 -20.41 -9.36
CA LYS A 139 7.89 -21.21 -10.12
C LYS A 139 9.32 -20.99 -9.60
N LYS A 140 9.79 -19.74 -9.52
CA LYS A 140 11.13 -19.40 -9.01
C LYS A 140 11.35 -19.89 -7.57
N LEU A 141 10.33 -19.80 -6.72
CA LEU A 141 10.38 -20.34 -5.36
C LEU A 141 10.53 -21.87 -5.32
N ARG A 142 9.95 -22.61 -6.27
CA ARG A 142 10.14 -24.08 -6.39
C ARG A 142 11.53 -24.44 -6.87
N GLU A 143 12.14 -23.60 -7.70
CA GLU A 143 13.53 -23.75 -8.18
C GLU A 143 14.58 -23.38 -7.10
N GLY A 144 14.13 -22.93 -5.92
CA GLY A 144 15.02 -22.60 -4.80
C GLY A 144 15.60 -21.18 -4.87
N ILE A 145 15.11 -20.32 -5.76
CA ILE A 145 15.56 -18.93 -5.87
C ILE A 145 15.13 -18.15 -4.60
N THR A 146 16.05 -17.34 -4.08
CA THR A 146 15.81 -16.57 -2.84
C THR A 146 14.88 -15.37 -3.09
N ALA A 147 14.13 -14.97 -2.06
CA ALA A 147 13.19 -13.86 -2.16
C ALA A 147 13.86 -12.54 -2.59
N SER A 148 15.05 -12.25 -2.08
CA SER A 148 15.81 -11.04 -2.46
C SER A 148 16.22 -11.06 -3.92
N ARG A 149 16.63 -12.22 -4.46
CA ARG A 149 16.98 -12.37 -5.87
C ARG A 149 15.77 -12.21 -6.78
N ILE A 150 14.63 -12.80 -6.40
CA ILE A 150 13.36 -12.62 -7.13
C ILE A 150 12.99 -11.14 -7.21
N ILE A 151 13.07 -10.39 -6.11
CA ILE A 151 12.78 -8.95 -6.12
C ILE A 151 13.78 -8.16 -6.97
N ALA A 152 15.08 -8.48 -6.90
CA ALA A 152 16.08 -7.84 -7.75
C ALA A 152 15.76 -8.05 -9.24
N GLU A 153 15.41 -9.28 -9.65
CA GLU A 153 15.01 -9.57 -11.02
C GLU A 153 13.71 -8.84 -11.43
N ILE A 154 12.74 -8.74 -10.51
CA ILE A 154 11.50 -7.96 -10.75
C ILE A 154 11.83 -6.48 -10.96
N HIS A 155 12.70 -5.88 -10.13
CA HIS A 155 13.11 -4.48 -10.26
C HIS A 155 13.99 -4.23 -11.47
N GLU A 156 14.77 -5.22 -11.91
CA GLU A 156 15.51 -5.16 -13.17
C GLU A 156 14.57 -5.12 -14.39
N GLN A 157 13.50 -5.93 -14.38
CA GLN A 157 12.51 -5.97 -15.46
C GLN A 157 11.51 -4.82 -15.41
N SER A 158 11.16 -4.38 -14.20
CA SER A 158 10.17 -3.34 -13.94
C SER A 158 10.64 -2.48 -12.76
N PRO A 159 11.41 -1.40 -13.02
CA PRO A 159 11.91 -0.50 -11.98
C PRO A 159 10.81 0.16 -11.15
N GLU A 160 9.61 0.28 -11.72
CA GLU A 160 8.42 0.86 -11.07
C GLU A 160 7.63 -0.15 -10.21
N SER A 161 8.09 -1.40 -10.10
CA SER A 161 7.40 -2.43 -9.32
C SER A 161 7.29 -2.02 -7.85
N CYS A 162 6.08 -2.11 -7.31
CA CYS A 162 5.82 -1.76 -5.92
C CYS A 162 5.99 -2.94 -4.95
N LEU A 163 6.42 -4.10 -5.47
CA LEU A 163 6.60 -5.32 -4.69
C LEU A 163 7.86 -5.28 -3.83
N GLY A 164 7.75 -5.86 -2.64
CA GLY A 164 8.86 -5.99 -1.70
C GLY A 164 9.09 -7.44 -1.29
N VAL A 165 10.24 -7.70 -0.66
CA VAL A 165 10.66 -9.05 -0.22
C VAL A 165 9.60 -9.73 0.66
N HIS A 166 8.87 -8.96 1.47
CA HIS A 166 7.76 -9.46 2.29
C HIS A 166 6.63 -10.10 1.47
N ASP A 167 6.33 -9.60 0.26
CA ASP A 167 5.30 -10.18 -0.60
C ASP A 167 5.69 -11.60 -1.03
N ILE A 168 6.96 -11.79 -1.38
CA ILE A 168 7.50 -13.09 -1.78
C ILE A 168 7.47 -14.07 -0.61
N TYR A 169 7.80 -13.62 0.61
CA TYR A 169 7.65 -14.45 1.81
C TYR A 169 6.19 -14.83 2.09
N ASN A 170 5.25 -13.91 1.88
CA ASN A 170 3.82 -14.20 2.01
C ASN A 170 3.37 -15.26 0.99
N VAL A 171 3.83 -15.21 -0.26
CA VAL A 171 3.58 -16.26 -1.26
C VAL A 171 4.15 -17.59 -0.79
N ARG A 172 5.43 -17.63 -0.38
CA ARG A 172 6.08 -18.84 0.13
C ARG A 172 5.33 -19.44 1.32
N GLY A 173 4.85 -18.60 2.25
CA GLY A 173 4.03 -19.02 3.38
C GLY A 173 2.73 -19.71 2.93
N LYS A 174 2.01 -19.11 1.97
CA LYS A 174 0.79 -19.70 1.39
C LYS A 174 1.05 -21.03 0.67
N MET A 175 2.18 -21.17 -0.04
CA MET A 175 2.57 -22.44 -0.68
C MET A 175 2.77 -23.56 0.35
N LYS A 176 3.46 -23.27 1.46
CA LYS A 176 3.67 -24.24 2.54
C LYS A 176 2.34 -24.70 3.17
N MET A 177 1.37 -23.80 3.32
CA MET A 177 0.05 -24.15 3.84
C MET A 177 -0.72 -25.05 2.88
N LYS A 178 -0.73 -24.73 1.57
CA LYS A 178 -1.38 -25.56 0.55
C LYS A 178 -0.83 -26.98 0.51
N MET A 179 0.49 -27.15 0.62
CA MET A 179 1.12 -28.48 0.64
C MET A 179 0.72 -29.31 1.87
N LYS A 180 0.58 -28.67 3.04
CA LYS A 180 0.14 -29.36 4.26
C LYS A 180 -1.29 -29.86 4.18
N THR A 181 -2.18 -29.11 3.56
CA THR A 181 -3.58 -29.52 3.39
C THR A 181 -3.68 -30.78 2.53
N VAL A 182 -2.94 -30.87 1.43
CA VAL A 182 -2.99 -32.02 0.51
C VAL A 182 -2.46 -33.32 1.15
N VAL A 183 -1.50 -33.24 2.07
CA VAL A 183 -0.92 -34.43 2.73
C VAL A 183 -1.77 -34.93 3.91
N GLY A 184 -2.70 -34.13 4.43
CA GLY A 184 -3.57 -34.49 5.56
C GLY A 184 -4.88 -35.19 5.19
N GLU A 185 -5.15 -35.40 3.90
CA GLU A 185 -6.35 -36.07 3.38
C GLU A 185 -6.05 -37.47 2.78
N SER A 186 -4.86 -38.02 3.05
CA SER A 186 -4.45 -39.36 2.58
C SER A 186 -4.30 -40.36 3.72
#